data_AF-A0A1Y2EHK7-F1
#
_entry.id   AF-A0A1Y2EHK7-F1
#
_cell.length_a   1.000
_cell.length_b   1.000
_cell.length_c   1.000
_cell.angle_alpha   90.00
_cell.angle_beta   90.00
_cell.angle_gamma   90.00
#
_symmetry.space_group_name_H-M   'P 1'
#
loop_
_entity.id
_entity.type
_entity.pdbx_description
1 polymer ?
#
loop_
_entity_poly.entity_id
_entity_poly.type
_entity_poly.pdbx_seq_one_letter_code
_entity_poly.pdbx_strand_id
1 'polypeptide(L)'
;MTLAAQSLFDYSVQVGDSRYDPSFNYIWYQDRGQLNTRFTAWYIPGLLYRAEGDDIERGIAAIESVLDTQYTKNYEAAWYGTFKDAADIPDPKPGLYEPEIFESYDPNWREFIGTQLVQVVEEFSCLLSKDLILRIEDAVEAAAVGGMRRNGTFPKDDNLTSEYSNIAIMRALNVGCIGTRRNNQTLIEFARQSGNDIMALFQREGQNVLGEYNAPNYYGIVNWALAANIAYGPADAPMTLGAPLIIRELWKDIAAHYNPFLGNMAGPYDRAYTRDATTHSAIISLTWWGVFGREYGPQPLRGEPDLLYDVVQGAAIALVVNHIAENIDDDTASVLKAKGCAGLMIGAYTVKTDKGWGDQFVPAIVHWASEPEHSTYPYNGFFSLYPTTTAIEAVAGPSSLTISYPDSTAEGADIFTFALSGIPPSWTLPSKKGNMITGFDNLPCLGVNVSAPGLLQLEVVYGVQLRDHFIYNISYAVPANFSGTPQIEFELKHTC
;
A
#
# COMPACT_ATOMS: atom_id res chain seq x y z
N MET A 1 -5.35 -3.29 24.57
CA MET A 1 -4.56 -3.80 23.44
C MET A 1 -3.83 -5.09 23.84
N THR A 2 -3.47 -5.94 22.88
CA THR A 2 -2.52 -7.05 23.09
C THR A 2 -1.09 -6.49 23.25
N LEU A 3 -0.12 -7.32 23.67
CA LEU A 3 1.29 -6.89 23.73
C LEU A 3 1.85 -6.50 22.35
N ALA A 4 1.45 -7.21 21.29
CA ALA A 4 1.84 -6.93 19.92
C ALA A 4 1.33 -5.56 19.45
N ALA A 5 0.02 -5.31 19.63
CA ALA A 5 -0.61 -4.04 19.33
C ALA A 5 0.00 -2.90 20.15
N GLN A 6 0.23 -3.10 21.45
CA GLN A 6 0.90 -2.12 22.31
C GLN A 6 2.31 -1.80 21.80
N SER A 7 3.08 -2.79 21.37
CA SER A 7 4.42 -2.54 20.84
C SER A 7 4.42 -1.73 19.54
N LEU A 8 3.43 -1.93 18.65
CA LEU A 8 3.26 -1.10 17.46
C LEU A 8 2.87 0.33 17.87
N PHE A 9 1.90 0.45 18.79
CA PHE A 9 1.45 1.74 19.32
C PHE A 9 2.62 2.55 19.89
N ASP A 10 3.38 1.98 20.83
CA ASP A 10 4.47 2.67 21.51
C ASP A 10 5.53 3.18 20.53
N TYR A 11 5.90 2.35 19.54
CA TYR A 11 6.87 2.74 18.54
C TYR A 11 6.35 3.84 17.61
N SER A 12 5.09 3.75 17.20
CA SER A 12 4.44 4.74 16.34
C SER A 12 4.34 6.10 17.02
N VAL A 13 3.92 6.11 18.29
CA VAL A 13 3.84 7.33 19.10
C VAL A 13 5.25 7.90 19.32
N GLN A 14 6.26 7.08 19.61
CA GLN A 14 7.65 7.53 19.73
C GLN A 14 8.15 8.23 18.44
N VAL A 15 7.83 7.68 17.27
CA VAL A 15 8.17 8.31 15.97
C VAL A 15 7.43 9.64 15.81
N GLY A 16 6.15 9.69 16.16
CA GLY A 16 5.36 10.93 16.17
C GLY A 16 5.92 12.00 17.11
N ASP A 17 6.24 11.64 18.36
CA ASP A 17 6.86 12.53 19.36
C ASP A 17 8.15 13.18 18.82
N SER A 18 8.98 12.39 18.12
CA SER A 18 10.25 12.87 17.57
C SER A 18 10.10 13.91 16.46
N ARG A 19 8.90 14.03 15.87
CA ARG A 19 8.58 14.92 14.75
C ARG A 19 7.59 16.02 15.11
N TYR A 20 6.95 15.95 16.26
CA TYR A 20 5.94 16.94 16.65
C TYR A 20 6.59 18.29 16.96
N ASP A 21 6.21 19.32 16.22
CA ASP A 21 6.56 20.71 16.47
C ASP A 21 5.43 21.39 17.27
N PRO A 22 5.62 21.65 18.57
CA PRO A 22 4.62 22.28 19.42
C PRO A 22 4.36 23.76 19.07
N SER A 23 5.21 24.40 18.26
CA SER A 23 5.00 25.79 17.82
C SER A 23 3.88 25.89 16.78
N PHE A 24 3.71 24.84 15.98
CA PHE A 24 2.68 24.73 14.95
C PHE A 24 1.60 23.71 15.29
N ASN A 25 1.77 22.94 16.38
CA ASN A 25 0.95 21.79 16.75
C ASN A 25 0.83 20.74 15.63
N TYR A 26 1.95 20.46 14.97
CA TYR A 26 1.99 19.66 13.74
C TYR A 26 3.14 18.67 13.75
N ILE A 27 2.98 17.57 13.02
CA ILE A 27 4.10 16.72 12.63
C ILE A 27 4.94 17.46 11.57
N TRP A 28 6.20 17.70 11.89
CA TRP A 28 7.20 18.20 10.97
C TRP A 28 7.79 17.05 10.14
N TYR A 29 7.50 17.04 8.85
CA TYR A 29 8.03 16.06 7.90
C TYR A 29 8.02 16.64 6.49
N GLN A 30 9.17 16.59 5.80
CA GLN A 30 9.31 17.12 4.45
C GLN A 30 8.66 16.19 3.42
N ASP A 31 7.40 16.46 3.06
CA ASP A 31 6.64 15.79 2.01
C ASP A 31 5.59 16.78 1.47
N ARG A 32 5.84 17.34 0.27
CA ARG A 32 5.11 18.46 -0.38
C ARG A 32 5.07 19.78 0.38
N GLY A 33 5.34 19.77 1.67
CA GLY A 33 5.58 20.89 2.59
C GLY A 33 6.25 20.35 3.86
N GLN A 34 6.40 21.18 4.89
CA GLN A 34 7.03 20.79 6.15
C GLN A 34 6.02 20.41 7.23
N LEU A 35 4.84 21.01 7.22
CA LEU A 35 3.82 20.81 8.24
C LEU A 35 2.79 19.79 7.74
N ASN A 36 3.08 18.50 7.86
CA ASN A 36 2.31 17.44 7.20
C ASN A 36 0.95 17.18 7.86
N THR A 37 -0.14 17.41 7.11
CA THR A 37 -1.51 17.34 7.65
C THR A 37 -1.95 15.92 7.97
N ARG A 38 -1.68 14.97 7.06
CA ARG A 38 -2.09 13.58 7.22
C ARG A 38 -1.36 12.91 8.37
N PHE A 39 -0.07 13.16 8.50
CA PHE A 39 0.72 12.63 9.60
C PHE A 39 0.29 13.22 10.95
N THR A 40 -0.05 14.51 10.98
CA THR A 40 -0.63 15.13 12.18
C THR A 40 -1.96 14.49 12.55
N ALA A 41 -2.85 14.26 11.57
CA ALA A 41 -4.10 13.54 11.79
C ALA A 41 -3.85 12.15 12.41
N TRP A 42 -2.95 11.36 11.82
CA TRP A 42 -2.63 10.00 12.27
C TRP A 42 -1.95 9.93 13.64
N TYR A 43 -1.27 11.00 14.05
CA TYR A 43 -0.62 11.08 15.36
C TYR A 43 -1.60 11.34 16.51
N ILE A 44 -2.68 12.08 16.25
CA ILE A 44 -3.67 12.51 17.26
C ILE A 44 -4.21 11.36 18.12
N PRO A 45 -4.67 10.21 17.58
CA PRO A 45 -5.12 9.09 18.43
C PRO A 45 -4.05 8.57 19.39
N GLY A 46 -2.78 8.62 18.97
CA GLY A 46 -1.65 8.25 19.82
C GLY A 46 -1.58 9.12 21.07
N LEU A 47 -1.67 10.44 20.90
CA LEU A 47 -1.72 11.40 22.00
C LEU A 47 -2.95 11.18 22.89
N LEU A 48 -4.15 11.11 22.29
CA LEU A 48 -5.40 11.02 23.05
C LEU A 48 -5.53 9.70 23.81
N TYR A 49 -5.02 8.60 23.25
CA TYR A 49 -5.02 7.30 23.92
C TYR A 49 -3.98 7.23 25.03
N ARG A 50 -2.76 7.74 24.79
CA ARG A 50 -1.69 7.75 25.81
C ARG A 50 -2.08 8.63 26.99
N ALA A 51 -2.60 9.84 26.70
CA ALA A 51 -3.14 10.77 27.68
C ALA A 51 -2.19 11.08 28.86
N GLU A 52 -0.88 11.15 28.59
CA GLU A 52 0.14 11.46 29.59
C GLU A 52 0.63 12.91 29.44
N GLY A 53 0.96 13.56 30.56
CA GLY A 53 1.50 14.93 30.53
C GLY A 53 0.56 15.91 29.82
N ASP A 54 1.05 16.53 28.75
CA ASP A 54 0.33 17.49 27.91
C ASP A 54 -0.27 16.89 26.62
N ASP A 55 -0.33 15.55 26.52
CA ASP A 55 -0.83 14.86 25.32
C ASP A 55 -2.25 15.28 24.93
N ILE A 56 -3.18 15.38 25.90
CA ILE A 56 -4.57 15.77 25.61
C ILE A 56 -4.63 17.20 25.05
N GLU A 57 -3.86 18.11 25.65
CA GLU A 57 -3.79 19.51 25.20
C GLU A 57 -3.21 19.59 23.78
N ARG A 58 -2.10 18.89 23.53
CA ARG A 58 -1.46 18.79 22.20
C ARG A 58 -2.37 18.14 21.17
N GLY A 59 -3.09 17.10 21.55
CA GLY A 59 -4.04 16.38 20.70
C GLY A 59 -5.18 17.31 20.28
N ILE A 60 -5.75 18.06 21.23
CA ILE A 60 -6.77 19.08 20.93
C ILE A 60 -6.22 20.16 20.00
N ALA A 61 -5.05 20.72 20.29
CA ALA A 61 -4.44 21.76 19.47
C ALA A 61 -4.10 21.27 18.05
N ALA A 62 -3.63 20.03 17.91
CA ALA A 62 -3.38 19.39 16.63
C ALA A 62 -4.68 19.17 15.85
N ILE A 63 -5.78 18.75 16.49
CA ILE A 63 -7.09 18.62 15.84
C ILE A 63 -7.49 19.96 15.24
N GLU A 64 -7.48 21.03 16.04
CA GLU A 64 -7.86 22.36 15.56
C GLU A 64 -7.01 22.80 14.36
N SER A 65 -5.71 22.57 14.44
CA SER A 65 -4.76 22.91 13.38
C SER A 65 -4.97 22.10 12.09
N VAL A 66 -5.38 20.83 12.19
CA VAL A 66 -5.77 20.01 11.03
C VAL A 66 -7.07 20.53 10.41
N LEU A 67 -8.09 20.81 11.20
CA LEU A 67 -9.39 21.30 10.72
C LEU A 67 -9.25 22.62 9.95
N ASP A 68 -8.35 23.50 10.38
CA ASP A 68 -8.11 24.81 9.74
C ASP A 68 -7.48 24.71 8.33
N THR A 69 -6.98 23.52 7.94
CA THR A 69 -6.45 23.27 6.59
C THR A 69 -7.47 22.72 5.59
N GLN A 70 -8.71 22.50 6.01
CA GLN A 70 -9.72 21.94 5.11
C GLN A 70 -10.21 22.96 4.07
N TYR A 71 -10.30 22.52 2.82
CA TYR A 71 -10.80 23.34 1.73
C TYR A 71 -12.33 23.37 1.68
N THR A 72 -12.92 24.37 2.34
CA THR A 72 -14.39 24.51 2.41
C THR A 72 -14.93 25.81 1.79
N LYS A 73 -14.05 26.71 1.34
CA LYS A 73 -14.41 28.05 0.84
C LYS A 73 -15.16 28.06 -0.50
N ASN A 74 -14.85 27.12 -1.39
CA ASN A 74 -15.49 27.03 -2.71
C ASN A 74 -16.20 25.67 -2.83
N TYR A 75 -17.53 25.69 -2.67
CA TYR A 75 -18.34 24.48 -2.72
C TYR A 75 -18.27 23.77 -4.07
N GLU A 76 -18.05 24.45 -5.18
CA GLU A 76 -17.98 23.87 -6.53
C GLU A 76 -16.57 23.39 -6.92
N ALA A 77 -15.57 23.65 -6.08
CA ALA A 77 -14.20 23.24 -6.37
C ALA A 77 -14.05 21.71 -6.36
N ALA A 78 -13.23 21.21 -7.27
CA ALA A 78 -12.82 19.79 -7.32
C ALA A 78 -12.22 19.29 -5.99
N TRP A 79 -11.53 20.17 -5.28
CA TRP A 79 -10.87 19.91 -4.00
C TRP A 79 -11.76 20.23 -2.78
N TYR A 80 -13.04 20.57 -2.96
CA TYR A 80 -13.94 20.82 -1.83
C TYR A 80 -13.95 19.64 -0.85
N GLY A 81 -13.85 19.95 0.44
CA GLY A 81 -13.85 18.99 1.54
C GLY A 81 -12.51 18.27 1.75
N THR A 82 -11.56 18.32 0.82
CA THR A 82 -10.20 17.78 1.05
C THR A 82 -9.38 18.70 1.93
N PHE A 83 -8.25 18.20 2.39
CA PHE A 83 -7.33 18.94 3.25
C PHE A 83 -6.07 19.29 2.46
N LYS A 84 -5.32 20.29 2.93
CA LYS A 84 -3.98 20.52 2.41
C LYS A 84 -3.09 19.31 2.66
N ASP A 85 -2.18 19.02 1.73
CA ASP A 85 -1.16 18.00 1.94
C ASP A 85 -0.26 18.38 3.13
N ALA A 86 0.09 19.67 3.22
CA ALA A 86 0.77 20.29 4.35
C ALA A 86 0.22 21.70 4.65
N ALA A 87 0.24 22.15 5.90
CA ALA A 87 -0.35 23.44 6.27
C ALA A 87 0.34 24.65 5.60
N ASP A 88 1.62 24.50 5.24
CA ASP A 88 2.50 25.53 4.69
C ASP A 88 2.48 25.65 3.16
N ILE A 89 1.67 24.85 2.44
CA ILE A 89 1.48 25.00 0.99
C ILE A 89 0.36 26.01 0.65
N PRO A 90 0.43 26.69 -0.51
CA PRO A 90 -0.65 27.57 -0.96
C PRO A 90 -1.94 26.80 -1.30
N ASP A 91 -3.09 27.46 -1.18
CA ASP A 91 -4.36 26.93 -1.70
C ASP A 91 -4.31 26.87 -3.25
N PRO A 92 -4.93 25.87 -3.91
CA PRO A 92 -5.10 25.85 -5.35
C PRO A 92 -5.75 27.14 -5.86
N LYS A 93 -5.08 27.79 -6.81
CA LYS A 93 -5.46 29.10 -7.35
C LYS A 93 -5.03 29.24 -8.82
N PRO A 94 -5.99 29.27 -9.76
CA PRO A 94 -5.69 29.49 -11.17
C PRO A 94 -4.79 30.72 -11.40
N GLY A 95 -3.78 30.55 -12.25
CA GLY A 95 -2.77 31.54 -12.60
C GLY A 95 -1.63 31.71 -11.59
N LEU A 96 -1.63 31.00 -10.45
CA LEU A 96 -0.58 31.10 -9.43
C LEU A 96 -0.12 29.73 -8.92
N TYR A 97 -1.06 28.87 -8.57
CA TYR A 97 -0.83 27.49 -8.16
C TYR A 97 -1.95 26.65 -8.77
N GLU A 98 -1.73 26.20 -10.01
CA GLU A 98 -2.80 25.64 -10.84
C GLU A 98 -3.48 24.45 -10.16
N PRO A 99 -4.83 24.40 -10.15
CA PRO A 99 -5.55 23.25 -9.62
C PRO A 99 -5.35 21.99 -10.47
N GLU A 100 -4.43 21.16 -10.03
CA GLU A 100 -4.08 19.85 -10.60
C GLU A 100 -4.23 18.76 -9.54
N ILE A 101 -4.99 17.72 -9.87
CA ILE A 101 -5.25 16.56 -9.01
C ILE A 101 -3.93 15.80 -8.78
N PHE A 102 -3.70 15.38 -7.54
CA PHE A 102 -2.47 14.72 -7.09
C PHE A 102 -1.21 15.58 -7.13
N GLU A 103 -1.29 16.85 -7.53
CA GLU A 103 -0.14 17.78 -7.48
C GLU A 103 -0.43 18.93 -6.50
N SER A 104 -1.40 19.78 -6.84
CA SER A 104 -1.77 20.95 -6.03
C SER A 104 -2.74 20.62 -4.89
N TYR A 105 -3.47 19.52 -5.00
CA TYR A 105 -4.32 18.93 -3.98
C TYR A 105 -4.43 17.42 -4.20
N ASP A 106 -4.54 16.64 -3.14
CA ASP A 106 -4.92 15.24 -3.23
C ASP A 106 -6.38 15.05 -2.74
N PRO A 107 -7.30 14.56 -3.60
CA PRO A 107 -8.67 14.30 -3.18
C PRO A 107 -8.80 13.13 -2.21
N ASN A 108 -7.83 12.20 -2.16
CA ASN A 108 -7.82 11.06 -1.24
C ASN A 108 -7.57 11.49 0.22
N TRP A 109 -7.08 12.72 0.45
CA TRP A 109 -6.82 13.22 1.80
C TRP A 109 -8.13 13.38 2.59
N ARG A 110 -9.27 13.54 1.92
CA ARG A 110 -10.61 13.43 2.54
C ARG A 110 -10.78 12.10 3.26
N GLU A 111 -10.41 11.01 2.62
CA GLU A 111 -10.57 9.68 3.16
C GLU A 111 -9.52 9.37 4.23
N PHE A 112 -8.25 9.69 3.98
CA PHE A 112 -7.18 9.44 4.96
C PHE A 112 -7.34 10.24 6.26
N ILE A 113 -7.70 11.53 6.18
CA ILE A 113 -7.87 12.39 7.35
C ILE A 113 -9.28 12.24 7.92
N GLY A 114 -10.31 12.13 7.06
CA GLY A 114 -11.69 11.99 7.52
C GLY A 114 -11.91 10.71 8.33
N THR A 115 -11.33 9.57 7.93
CA THR A 115 -11.47 8.33 8.71
C THR A 115 -10.72 8.41 10.03
N GLN A 116 -9.65 9.19 10.05
CA GLN A 116 -8.92 9.45 11.28
C GLN A 116 -9.70 10.34 12.25
N LEU A 117 -10.39 11.36 11.72
CA LEU A 117 -11.31 12.19 12.49
C LEU A 117 -12.50 11.38 13.01
N VAL A 118 -13.03 10.43 12.22
CA VAL A 118 -14.05 9.47 12.67
C VAL A 118 -13.57 8.69 13.90
N GLN A 119 -12.35 8.12 13.88
CA GLN A 119 -11.79 7.48 15.06
C GLN A 119 -11.72 8.44 16.25
N VAL A 120 -11.32 9.70 16.03
CA VAL A 120 -11.21 10.69 17.11
C VAL A 120 -12.55 10.92 17.81
N VAL A 121 -13.64 11.14 17.06
CA VAL A 121 -14.96 11.33 17.68
C VAL A 121 -15.52 10.05 18.28
N GLU A 122 -15.33 8.88 17.67
CA GLU A 122 -15.90 7.64 18.19
C GLU A 122 -15.17 7.14 19.45
N GLU A 123 -13.84 7.31 19.54
CA GLU A 123 -13.06 6.81 20.69
C GLU A 123 -12.84 7.86 21.79
N PHE A 124 -12.69 9.14 21.44
CA PHE A 124 -12.16 10.15 22.36
C PHE A 124 -13.08 11.33 22.62
N SER A 125 -14.36 11.28 22.20
CA SER A 125 -15.33 12.36 22.46
C SER A 125 -15.43 12.76 23.94
N CYS A 126 -15.17 11.86 24.88
CA CYS A 126 -15.19 12.17 26.31
C CYS A 126 -14.07 13.13 26.77
N LEU A 127 -13.01 13.29 25.96
CA LEU A 127 -11.89 14.20 26.20
C LEU A 127 -12.08 15.56 25.51
N LEU A 128 -13.05 15.67 24.60
CA LEU A 128 -13.23 16.83 23.73
C LEU A 128 -14.40 17.70 24.18
N SER A 129 -14.32 18.99 23.87
CA SER A 129 -15.46 19.89 24.05
C SER A 129 -16.56 19.57 23.02
N LYS A 130 -17.82 19.88 23.37
CA LYS A 130 -18.95 19.72 22.44
C LYS A 130 -18.77 20.53 21.15
N ASP A 131 -18.20 21.72 21.27
CA ASP A 131 -17.95 22.61 20.12
C ASP A 131 -16.88 22.02 19.18
N LEU A 132 -15.83 21.41 19.74
CA LEU A 132 -14.81 20.75 18.93
C LEU A 132 -15.37 19.49 18.24
N ILE A 133 -16.20 18.70 18.94
CA ILE A 133 -16.89 17.56 18.33
C ILE A 133 -17.74 18.02 17.13
N LEU A 134 -18.50 19.10 17.28
CA LEU A 134 -19.30 19.65 16.17
C LEU A 134 -18.43 20.12 15.00
N ARG A 135 -17.29 20.76 15.25
CA ARG A 135 -16.33 21.15 14.20
C ARG A 135 -15.74 19.94 13.48
N ILE A 136 -15.43 18.87 14.20
CA ILE A 136 -14.96 17.62 13.60
C ILE A 136 -16.07 17.03 12.71
N GLU A 137 -17.31 16.98 13.20
CA GLU A 137 -18.46 16.51 12.42
C GLU A 137 -18.70 17.36 11.17
N ASP A 138 -18.60 18.69 11.25
CA ASP A 138 -18.70 19.60 10.10
C ASP A 138 -17.62 19.28 9.05
N ALA A 139 -16.39 19.00 9.49
CA ALA A 139 -15.29 18.68 8.60
C ALA A 139 -15.46 17.30 7.94
N VAL A 140 -15.88 16.28 8.69
CA VAL A 140 -16.18 14.96 8.12
C VAL A 140 -17.36 15.03 7.15
N GLU A 141 -18.36 15.89 7.40
CA GLU A 141 -19.48 16.12 6.48
C GLU A 141 -19.03 16.77 5.17
N ALA A 142 -18.18 17.81 5.24
CA ALA A 142 -17.59 18.42 4.06
C ALA A 142 -16.73 17.40 3.26
N ALA A 143 -15.95 16.57 3.96
CA ALA A 143 -15.16 15.51 3.34
C ALA A 143 -16.06 14.47 2.64
N ALA A 144 -17.17 14.06 3.28
CA ALA A 144 -18.15 13.14 2.72
C ALA A 144 -18.80 13.73 1.45
N VAL A 145 -19.25 14.98 1.48
CA VAL A 145 -19.84 15.67 0.32
C VAL A 145 -18.84 15.76 -0.83
N GLY A 146 -17.57 16.08 -0.56
CA GLY A 146 -16.51 16.09 -1.57
C GLY A 146 -16.23 14.69 -2.15
N GLY A 147 -16.15 13.67 -1.30
CA GLY A 147 -15.89 12.28 -1.69
C GLY A 147 -17.03 11.65 -2.50
N MET A 148 -18.28 12.03 -2.25
CA MET A 148 -19.45 11.58 -3.01
C MET A 148 -19.48 12.06 -4.46
N ARG A 149 -18.74 13.13 -4.79
CA ARG A 149 -18.66 13.66 -6.17
C ARG A 149 -17.70 12.87 -7.04
N ARG A 150 -16.82 12.07 -6.43
CA ARG A 150 -15.82 11.27 -7.13
C ARG A 150 -16.41 10.00 -7.68
N ASN A 151 -16.13 9.73 -8.94
CA ASN A 151 -16.69 8.59 -9.68
C ASN A 151 -15.69 8.03 -10.71
N GLY A 152 -14.41 8.37 -10.62
CA GLY A 152 -13.38 7.96 -11.58
C GLY A 152 -13.37 8.78 -12.88
N THR A 153 -14.17 9.85 -12.95
CA THR A 153 -14.18 10.78 -14.09
C THR A 153 -14.25 12.25 -13.66
N PHE A 154 -14.73 12.54 -12.45
CA PHE A 154 -14.74 13.87 -11.85
C PHE A 154 -14.04 13.88 -10.48
N PRO A 155 -13.14 14.84 -10.19
CA PRO A 155 -12.63 15.86 -11.12
C PRO A 155 -11.86 15.25 -12.31
N LYS A 156 -11.49 16.08 -13.28
CA LYS A 156 -10.68 15.61 -14.42
C LYS A 156 -9.47 14.83 -13.88
N ASP A 157 -9.18 13.70 -14.50
CA ASP A 157 -8.09 12.78 -14.15
C ASP A 157 -8.29 12.03 -12.79
N ASP A 158 -9.50 12.09 -12.21
CA ASP A 158 -9.90 11.23 -11.10
C ASP A 158 -9.88 9.74 -11.48
N ASN A 159 -9.57 8.90 -10.50
CA ASN A 159 -9.46 7.45 -10.66
C ASN A 159 -10.25 6.67 -9.59
N LEU A 160 -11.07 7.33 -8.77
CA LEU A 160 -11.82 6.66 -7.72
C LEU A 160 -13.03 5.90 -8.29
N THR A 161 -12.78 4.64 -8.63
CA THR A 161 -13.80 3.62 -8.89
C THR A 161 -13.97 2.73 -7.64
N SER A 162 -14.94 1.82 -7.66
CA SER A 162 -15.07 0.80 -6.59
C SER A 162 -13.90 -0.19 -6.55
N GLU A 163 -13.10 -0.28 -7.62
CA GLU A 163 -11.89 -1.12 -7.68
C GLU A 163 -10.72 -0.51 -6.91
N TYR A 164 -10.72 0.83 -6.72
CA TYR A 164 -9.73 1.53 -5.89
C TYR A 164 -10.03 1.32 -4.40
N SER A 165 -9.70 0.10 -3.96
CA SER A 165 -10.19 -0.56 -2.75
C SER A 165 -10.07 0.27 -1.47
N ASN A 166 -8.87 0.76 -1.14
CA ASN A 166 -8.63 1.47 0.12
C ASN A 166 -9.46 2.76 0.22
N ILE A 167 -9.41 3.64 -0.78
CA ILE A 167 -10.17 4.90 -0.78
C ILE A 167 -11.67 4.62 -0.82
N ALA A 168 -12.14 3.65 -1.61
CA ALA A 168 -13.55 3.32 -1.70
C ALA A 168 -14.13 2.84 -0.35
N ILE A 169 -13.40 1.98 0.38
CA ILE A 169 -13.81 1.46 1.69
C ILE A 169 -13.76 2.56 2.77
N MET A 170 -12.72 3.41 2.76
CA MET A 170 -12.64 4.57 3.66
C MET A 170 -13.75 5.60 3.39
N ARG A 171 -14.13 5.81 2.13
CA ARG A 171 -15.26 6.69 1.78
C ARG A 171 -16.57 6.15 2.33
N ALA A 172 -16.82 4.85 2.23
CA ALA A 172 -18.02 4.23 2.80
C ALA A 172 -18.11 4.46 4.32
N LEU A 173 -16.97 4.38 5.04
CA LEU A 173 -16.90 4.70 6.47
C LEU A 173 -17.22 6.17 6.74
N ASN A 174 -16.50 7.09 6.09
CA ASN A 174 -16.68 8.53 6.33
C ASN A 174 -18.12 8.97 6.09
N VAL A 175 -18.67 8.63 4.92
CA VAL A 175 -20.02 9.04 4.53
C VAL A 175 -21.07 8.37 5.42
N GLY A 176 -20.89 7.09 5.74
CA GLY A 176 -21.83 6.33 6.58
C GLY A 176 -21.87 6.86 8.01
N CYS A 177 -20.70 7.01 8.65
CA CYS A 177 -20.57 7.49 10.02
C CYS A 177 -21.20 8.88 10.19
N ILE A 178 -20.79 9.86 9.37
CA ILE A 178 -21.34 11.21 9.50
C ILE A 178 -22.81 11.29 9.09
N GLY A 179 -23.24 10.49 8.12
CA GLY A 179 -24.65 10.34 7.76
C GLY A 179 -25.50 9.91 8.95
N THR A 180 -25.06 8.90 9.70
CA THR A 180 -25.73 8.46 10.92
C THR A 180 -25.72 9.52 12.01
N ARG A 181 -24.57 10.15 12.29
CA ARG A 181 -24.44 11.18 13.34
C ARG A 181 -25.32 12.41 13.08
N ARG A 182 -25.47 12.79 11.81
CA ARG A 182 -26.32 13.92 11.37
C ARG A 182 -27.77 13.54 11.08
N ASN A 183 -28.11 12.25 11.12
CA ASN A 183 -29.39 11.74 10.61
C ASN A 183 -29.67 12.20 9.16
N ASN A 184 -28.62 12.24 8.32
CA ASN A 184 -28.68 12.67 6.93
C ASN A 184 -28.89 11.47 6.00
N GLN A 185 -30.12 11.29 5.53
CA GLN A 185 -30.50 10.12 4.72
C GLN A 185 -29.75 10.04 3.39
N THR A 186 -29.43 11.16 2.75
CA THR A 186 -28.67 11.17 1.49
C THR A 186 -27.28 10.54 1.66
N LEU A 187 -26.60 10.86 2.77
CA LEU A 187 -25.29 10.29 3.08
C LEU A 187 -25.42 8.80 3.43
N ILE A 188 -26.40 8.45 4.26
CA ILE A 188 -26.67 7.05 4.65
C ILE A 188 -26.93 6.19 3.41
N GLU A 189 -27.81 6.63 2.50
CA GLU A 189 -28.15 5.90 1.28
C GLU A 189 -26.93 5.75 0.35
N PHE A 190 -26.12 6.80 0.19
CA PHE A 190 -24.89 6.73 -0.61
C PHE A 190 -23.89 5.71 -0.03
N ALA A 191 -23.67 5.74 1.29
CA ALA A 191 -22.74 4.83 1.96
C ALA A 191 -23.22 3.37 1.83
N ARG A 192 -24.53 3.15 1.95
CA ARG A 192 -25.14 1.82 1.75
C ARG A 192 -24.96 1.32 0.32
N GLN A 193 -25.23 2.16 -0.67
CA GLN A 193 -25.02 1.79 -2.08
C GLN A 193 -23.54 1.48 -2.34
N SER A 194 -22.63 2.35 -1.88
CA SER A 194 -21.19 2.15 -2.03
C SER A 194 -20.71 0.84 -1.41
N GLY A 195 -21.17 0.51 -0.19
CA GLY A 195 -20.86 -0.75 0.46
C GLY A 195 -21.39 -1.96 -0.31
N ASN A 196 -22.61 -1.89 -0.85
CA ASN A 196 -23.15 -2.96 -1.70
C ASN A 196 -22.33 -3.14 -2.98
N ASP A 197 -21.92 -2.06 -3.63
CA ASP A 197 -21.14 -2.12 -4.87
C ASP A 197 -19.74 -2.72 -4.64
N ILE A 198 -19.08 -2.34 -3.54
CA ILE A 198 -17.79 -2.92 -3.12
C ILE A 198 -17.96 -4.43 -2.85
N MET A 199 -18.99 -4.83 -2.11
CA MET A 199 -19.23 -6.25 -1.82
C MET A 199 -19.57 -7.05 -3.08
N ALA A 200 -20.39 -6.49 -3.97
CA ALA A 200 -20.74 -7.13 -5.24
C ALA A 200 -19.50 -7.32 -6.14
N LEU A 201 -18.60 -6.34 -6.18
CA LEU A 201 -17.33 -6.44 -6.89
C LEU A 201 -16.40 -7.48 -6.26
N PHE A 202 -16.23 -7.44 -4.94
CA PHE A 202 -15.38 -8.37 -4.20
C PHE A 202 -15.80 -9.83 -4.41
N GLN A 203 -17.11 -10.09 -4.41
CA GLN A 203 -17.69 -11.43 -4.58
C GLN A 203 -17.98 -11.77 -6.04
N ARG A 204 -17.60 -10.92 -7.00
CA ARG A 204 -17.89 -11.12 -8.43
C ARG A 204 -17.37 -12.49 -8.84
N GLU A 205 -18.27 -13.29 -9.42
CA GLU A 205 -17.97 -14.65 -9.89
C GLU A 205 -17.39 -15.58 -8.80
N GLY A 206 -17.64 -15.30 -7.52
CA GLY A 206 -17.16 -16.11 -6.40
C GLY A 206 -15.67 -15.96 -6.10
N GLN A 207 -15.00 -14.94 -6.62
CA GLN A 207 -13.55 -14.77 -6.50
C GLN A 207 -13.11 -14.38 -5.07
N ASN A 208 -13.86 -13.53 -4.38
CA ASN A 208 -13.53 -12.99 -3.05
C ASN A 208 -12.14 -12.31 -3.03
N VAL A 209 -11.88 -11.46 -4.02
CA VAL A 209 -10.63 -10.70 -4.17
C VAL A 209 -10.91 -9.21 -4.33
N LEU A 210 -9.96 -8.39 -3.90
CA LEU A 210 -10.03 -6.94 -4.09
C LEU A 210 -9.57 -6.56 -5.51
N GLY A 211 -10.04 -5.40 -6.00
CA GLY A 211 -9.66 -4.88 -7.31
C GLY A 211 -8.16 -4.58 -7.43
N GLU A 212 -7.56 -3.96 -6.41
CA GLU A 212 -6.10 -3.83 -6.27
C GLU A 212 -5.50 -5.14 -5.75
N TYR A 213 -5.37 -6.12 -6.64
CA TYR A 213 -4.97 -7.48 -6.27
C TYR A 213 -3.49 -7.56 -5.85
N ASN A 214 -3.25 -8.29 -4.77
CA ASN A 214 -1.94 -8.59 -4.19
C ASN A 214 -1.02 -7.35 -4.15
N ALA A 215 -1.49 -6.28 -3.51
CA ALA A 215 -0.76 -5.03 -3.36
C ALA A 215 -0.32 -4.84 -1.89
N PRO A 216 0.83 -5.39 -1.45
CA PRO A 216 1.23 -5.41 -0.04
C PRO A 216 1.23 -4.02 0.63
N ASN A 217 1.62 -2.96 -0.09
CA ASN A 217 1.51 -1.61 0.45
C ASN A 217 0.05 -1.25 0.76
N TYR A 218 -0.89 -1.45 -0.16
CA TYR A 218 -2.28 -1.03 0.05
C TYR A 218 -3.12 -1.99 0.86
N TYR A 219 -2.74 -3.27 0.96
CA TYR A 219 -3.36 -4.21 1.89
C TYR A 219 -3.28 -3.71 3.34
N GLY A 220 -2.23 -2.97 3.72
CA GLY A 220 -2.15 -2.32 5.03
C GLY A 220 -3.25 -1.26 5.25
N ILE A 221 -3.47 -0.39 4.27
CA ILE A 221 -4.53 0.64 4.34
C ILE A 221 -5.92 0.02 4.25
N VAL A 222 -6.11 -1.03 3.44
CA VAL A 222 -7.35 -1.79 3.39
C VAL A 222 -7.68 -2.37 4.77
N ASN A 223 -6.69 -2.95 5.45
CA ASN A 223 -6.87 -3.49 6.80
C ASN A 223 -7.30 -2.39 7.80
N TRP A 224 -6.68 -1.21 7.75
CA TRP A 224 -7.16 -0.03 8.51
C TRP A 224 -8.63 0.27 8.21
N ALA A 225 -8.97 0.43 6.92
CA ALA A 225 -10.31 0.84 6.50
C ALA A 225 -11.39 -0.19 6.90
N LEU A 226 -11.10 -1.48 6.79
CA LEU A 226 -12.01 -2.56 7.19
C LEU A 226 -12.19 -2.62 8.70
N ALA A 227 -11.10 -2.56 9.47
CA ALA A 227 -11.15 -2.56 10.93
C ALA A 227 -11.90 -1.34 11.48
N ALA A 228 -11.66 -0.16 10.89
CA ALA A 228 -12.37 1.06 11.23
C ALA A 228 -13.87 1.01 10.86
N ASN A 229 -14.25 0.33 9.76
CA ASN A 229 -15.67 0.08 9.45
C ASN A 229 -16.35 -0.80 10.51
N ILE A 230 -15.64 -1.80 11.05
CA ILE A 230 -16.15 -2.66 12.13
C ILE A 230 -16.29 -1.87 13.43
N ALA A 231 -15.28 -1.05 13.76
CA ALA A 231 -15.24 -0.30 15.02
C ALA A 231 -16.20 0.90 15.05
N TYR A 232 -16.30 1.63 13.94
CA TYR A 232 -16.87 2.98 13.90
C TYR A 232 -17.96 3.19 12.85
N GLY A 233 -18.14 2.23 11.94
CA GLY A 233 -19.17 2.32 10.90
C GLY A 233 -20.58 2.07 11.44
N PRO A 234 -21.64 2.53 10.76
CA PRO A 234 -23.01 2.21 11.15
C PRO A 234 -23.24 0.70 11.17
N ALA A 235 -23.79 0.18 12.28
CA ALA A 235 -23.87 -1.26 12.54
C ALA A 235 -24.64 -2.07 11.47
N ASP A 236 -25.57 -1.43 10.75
CA ASP A 236 -26.39 -2.03 9.69
C ASP A 236 -25.91 -1.68 8.26
N ALA A 237 -24.79 -0.97 8.13
CA ALA A 237 -24.22 -0.62 6.84
C ALA A 237 -23.63 -1.86 6.15
N PRO A 238 -23.86 -2.06 4.85
CA PRO A 238 -23.31 -3.18 4.08
C PRO A 238 -21.79 -3.31 4.20
N MET A 239 -21.05 -2.20 4.23
CA MET A 239 -19.59 -2.24 4.35
C MET A 239 -19.14 -2.75 5.73
N THR A 240 -19.77 -2.27 6.81
CA THR A 240 -19.52 -2.74 8.19
C THR A 240 -19.83 -4.22 8.35
N LEU A 241 -20.95 -4.69 7.81
CA LEU A 241 -21.34 -6.11 7.84
C LEU A 241 -20.44 -6.99 6.97
N GLY A 242 -19.95 -6.46 5.85
CA GLY A 242 -19.11 -7.18 4.89
C GLY A 242 -17.62 -7.22 5.27
N ALA A 243 -17.14 -6.27 6.05
CA ALA A 243 -15.73 -6.14 6.40
C ALA A 243 -15.11 -7.41 7.03
N PRO A 244 -15.77 -8.12 7.98
CA PRO A 244 -15.28 -9.40 8.50
C PRO A 244 -14.97 -10.45 7.42
N LEU A 245 -15.83 -10.55 6.39
CA LEU A 245 -15.63 -11.47 5.28
C LEU A 245 -14.41 -11.08 4.45
N ILE A 246 -14.28 -9.79 4.11
CA ILE A 246 -13.15 -9.31 3.32
C ILE A 246 -11.84 -9.55 4.06
N ILE A 247 -11.76 -9.23 5.37
CA ILE A 247 -10.57 -9.48 6.19
C ILE A 247 -10.19 -10.96 6.11
N ARG A 248 -11.14 -11.87 6.36
CA ARG A 248 -10.87 -13.31 6.38
C ARG A 248 -10.29 -13.81 5.07
N GLU A 249 -10.93 -13.49 3.94
CA GLU A 249 -10.46 -14.00 2.64
C GLU A 249 -9.19 -13.30 2.17
N LEU A 250 -9.01 -12.01 2.48
CA LEU A 250 -7.77 -11.29 2.23
C LEU A 250 -6.59 -11.94 2.96
N TRP A 251 -6.73 -12.27 4.24
CA TRP A 251 -5.64 -12.88 5.00
C TRP A 251 -5.34 -14.32 4.59
N LYS A 252 -6.35 -15.07 4.10
CA LYS A 252 -6.11 -16.37 3.45
C LYS A 252 -5.31 -16.22 2.16
N ASP A 253 -5.64 -15.23 1.33
CA ASP A 253 -4.91 -14.93 0.10
C ASP A 253 -3.47 -14.48 0.42
N ILE A 254 -3.27 -13.64 1.43
CA ILE A 254 -1.95 -13.27 1.94
C ILE A 254 -1.16 -14.51 2.38
N ALA A 255 -1.78 -15.41 3.17
CA ALA A 255 -1.12 -16.63 3.63
C ALA A 255 -0.76 -17.58 2.48
N ALA A 256 -1.59 -17.65 1.44
CA ALA A 256 -1.31 -18.45 0.24
C ALA A 256 -0.12 -17.91 -0.56
N HIS A 257 0.13 -16.60 -0.52
CA HIS A 257 1.25 -15.95 -1.21
C HIS A 257 2.47 -15.72 -0.32
N TYR A 258 2.38 -15.89 1.00
CA TYR A 258 3.50 -15.61 1.90
C TYR A 258 4.56 -16.72 1.89
N ASN A 259 5.82 -16.35 1.65
CA ASN A 259 6.97 -17.22 1.86
C ASN A 259 7.63 -16.89 3.21
N PRO A 260 7.46 -17.75 4.24
CA PRO A 260 8.00 -17.50 5.58
C PRO A 260 9.53 -17.63 5.70
N PHE A 261 10.22 -18.20 4.70
CA PHE A 261 11.67 -18.22 4.68
C PHE A 261 12.24 -16.90 4.17
N LEU A 262 11.71 -16.42 3.04
CA LEU A 262 12.11 -15.15 2.42
C LEU A 262 11.55 -13.94 3.18
N GLY A 263 10.53 -14.13 4.00
CA GLY A 263 9.86 -13.04 4.72
C GLY A 263 9.12 -12.09 3.78
N ASN A 264 8.65 -12.59 2.63
CA ASN A 264 8.08 -11.76 1.58
C ASN A 264 6.90 -12.46 0.91
N MET A 265 6.05 -11.71 0.23
CA MET A 265 4.90 -12.25 -0.51
C MET A 265 5.32 -12.59 -1.94
N ALA A 266 4.79 -13.66 -2.52
CA ALA A 266 4.94 -13.95 -3.94
C ALA A 266 4.06 -12.98 -4.72
N GLY A 267 4.56 -12.50 -5.87
CA GLY A 267 3.76 -11.74 -6.81
C GLY A 267 2.68 -12.59 -7.50
N PRO A 268 2.02 -12.05 -8.53
CA PRO A 268 2.23 -10.71 -9.10
C PRO A 268 1.73 -9.60 -8.17
N TYR A 269 2.09 -8.35 -8.45
CA TYR A 269 1.57 -7.21 -7.70
C TYR A 269 0.88 -6.23 -8.66
N ASP A 270 -0.38 -5.92 -8.40
CA ASP A 270 -1.05 -4.83 -9.11
C ASP A 270 -0.36 -3.49 -8.76
N ARG A 271 0.06 -3.33 -7.50
CA ARG A 271 0.83 -2.17 -7.02
C ARG A 271 1.87 -2.56 -5.97
N ALA A 272 3.14 -2.31 -6.27
CA ALA A 272 4.27 -2.54 -5.38
C ALA A 272 5.20 -1.32 -5.34
N TYR A 273 5.41 -0.79 -4.13
CA TYR A 273 6.41 0.25 -3.88
C TYR A 273 7.74 -0.40 -3.52
N THR A 274 7.70 -1.45 -2.71
CA THR A 274 8.86 -2.33 -2.51
C THR A 274 8.69 -3.66 -3.24
N ARG A 275 9.80 -4.26 -3.69
CA ARG A 275 9.85 -5.69 -4.03
C ARG A 275 10.43 -6.53 -2.89
N ASP A 276 11.11 -5.93 -1.92
CA ASP A 276 11.66 -6.60 -0.74
C ASP A 276 11.05 -6.01 0.54
N ALA A 277 10.00 -6.66 1.03
CA ALA A 277 9.29 -6.23 2.23
C ALA A 277 10.10 -6.46 3.54
N THR A 278 11.28 -7.08 3.47
CA THR A 278 12.17 -7.27 4.62
C THR A 278 13.19 -6.14 4.78
N THR A 279 13.40 -5.32 3.75
CA THR A 279 14.32 -4.18 3.79
C THR A 279 13.65 -2.84 3.55
N HIS A 280 12.42 -2.83 3.02
CA HIS A 280 11.60 -1.63 2.82
C HIS A 280 10.18 -1.91 3.26
N SER A 281 9.54 -0.92 3.89
CA SER A 281 8.16 -1.09 4.36
C SER A 281 7.16 -1.29 3.22
N ALA A 282 6.36 -2.33 3.38
CA ALA A 282 5.00 -2.35 2.87
C ALA A 282 4.07 -2.17 4.06
N ILE A 283 3.07 -1.30 3.97
CA ILE A 283 2.19 -0.92 5.10
C ILE A 283 1.52 -2.15 5.77
N ILE A 284 1.31 -3.25 5.03
CA ILE A 284 0.83 -4.52 5.61
C ILE A 284 1.70 -5.01 6.79
N SER A 285 3.00 -4.68 6.81
CA SER A 285 3.91 -4.97 7.91
C SER A 285 3.44 -4.41 9.26
N LEU A 286 2.77 -3.25 9.27
CA LEU A 286 2.21 -2.64 10.47
C LEU A 286 1.05 -3.46 11.01
N THR A 287 0.15 -3.91 10.13
CA THR A 287 -0.97 -4.76 10.54
C THR A 287 -0.45 -6.12 11.04
N TRP A 288 0.53 -6.69 10.34
CA TRP A 288 1.20 -7.92 10.76
C TRP A 288 1.84 -7.79 12.15
N TRP A 289 2.54 -6.67 12.39
CA TRP A 289 3.13 -6.34 13.69
C TRP A 289 2.02 -6.26 14.76
N GLY A 290 0.97 -5.48 14.53
CA GLY A 290 -0.09 -5.29 15.52
C GLY A 290 -0.88 -6.57 15.85
N VAL A 291 -1.09 -7.46 14.88
CA VAL A 291 -1.79 -8.74 15.06
C VAL A 291 -0.88 -9.79 15.73
N PHE A 292 0.29 -10.03 15.16
CA PHE A 292 1.10 -11.22 15.50
C PHE A 292 2.31 -10.91 16.37
N GLY A 293 2.83 -9.68 16.32
CA GLY A 293 4.10 -9.29 16.90
C GLY A 293 5.15 -8.98 15.84
N ARG A 294 6.16 -8.20 16.21
CA ARG A 294 7.20 -7.70 15.29
C ARG A 294 8.21 -8.77 14.89
N GLU A 295 8.22 -9.90 15.57
CA GLU A 295 9.06 -11.04 15.26
C GLU A 295 8.52 -11.88 14.07
N TYR A 296 7.33 -11.55 13.56
CA TYR A 296 6.68 -12.24 12.45
C TYR A 296 6.44 -11.31 11.25
N GLY A 297 6.34 -11.91 10.06
CA GLY A 297 6.01 -11.23 8.81
C GLY A 297 7.16 -10.40 8.21
N PRO A 298 6.91 -9.74 7.07
CA PRO A 298 7.87 -8.82 6.47
C PRO A 298 8.10 -7.62 7.40
N GLN A 299 9.27 -7.55 8.04
CA GLN A 299 9.59 -6.50 9.01
C GLN A 299 10.93 -5.84 8.65
N PRO A 300 10.92 -4.64 8.03
CA PRO A 300 12.14 -3.87 7.84
C PRO A 300 12.75 -3.44 9.17
N LEU A 301 13.97 -2.91 9.15
CA LEU A 301 14.60 -2.36 10.36
C LEU A 301 13.82 -1.15 10.89
N ARG A 302 13.79 -0.94 12.21
CA ARG A 302 13.02 0.18 12.80
C ARG A 302 13.37 1.55 12.22
N GLY A 303 14.66 1.81 11.98
CA GLY A 303 15.13 3.08 11.40
C GLY A 303 15.07 3.17 9.88
N GLU A 304 14.44 2.20 9.21
CA GLU A 304 14.28 2.20 7.76
C GLU A 304 13.34 3.34 7.32
N PRO A 305 13.71 4.18 6.34
CA PRO A 305 12.95 5.36 5.93
C PRO A 305 11.46 5.12 5.59
N ASP A 306 11.14 4.05 4.85
CA ASP A 306 9.77 3.76 4.43
C ASP A 306 8.93 3.32 5.62
N LEU A 307 9.49 2.51 6.53
CA LEU A 307 8.82 2.18 7.79
C LEU A 307 8.60 3.43 8.63
N LEU A 308 9.59 4.31 8.70
CA LEU A 308 9.49 5.57 9.42
C LEU A 308 8.43 6.50 8.79
N TYR A 309 8.15 6.38 7.49
CA TYR A 309 7.05 7.06 6.82
C TYR A 309 5.69 6.45 7.20
N ASP A 310 5.56 5.13 7.03
CA ASP A 310 4.29 4.40 7.21
C ASP A 310 3.84 4.32 8.67
N VAL A 311 4.77 4.11 9.60
CA VAL A 311 4.48 3.83 11.01
C VAL A 311 3.84 5.00 11.75
N VAL A 312 3.78 6.18 11.13
CA VAL A 312 3.00 7.31 11.66
C VAL A 312 1.52 6.94 11.85
N GLN A 313 0.97 6.06 11.01
CA GLN A 313 -0.40 5.53 11.18
C GLN A 313 -0.50 4.38 12.19
N GLY A 314 0.63 3.83 12.64
CA GLY A 314 0.65 2.59 13.41
C GLY A 314 -0.07 2.68 14.76
N ALA A 315 -0.12 3.86 15.39
CA ALA A 315 -0.88 4.07 16.62
C ALA A 315 -2.39 3.92 16.39
N ALA A 316 -2.91 4.53 15.32
CA ALA A 316 -4.31 4.39 14.92
C ALA A 316 -4.67 2.92 14.59
N ILE A 317 -3.80 2.24 13.83
CA ILE A 317 -3.96 0.82 13.48
C ILE A 317 -3.98 -0.06 14.74
N ALA A 318 -3.06 0.16 15.69
CA ALA A 318 -2.94 -0.62 16.90
C ALA A 318 -4.21 -0.62 17.76
N LEU A 319 -4.99 0.46 17.72
CA LEU A 319 -6.25 0.59 18.47
C LEU A 319 -7.37 -0.29 17.89
N VAL A 320 -7.35 -0.56 16.58
CA VAL A 320 -8.40 -1.33 15.89
C VAL A 320 -7.98 -2.74 15.47
N VAL A 321 -6.70 -3.10 15.63
CA VAL A 321 -6.12 -4.34 15.08
C VAL A 321 -6.77 -5.62 15.62
N ASN A 322 -7.42 -5.57 16.78
CA ASN A 322 -8.16 -6.72 17.32
C ASN A 322 -9.31 -7.15 16.39
N HIS A 323 -9.99 -6.20 15.73
CA HIS A 323 -11.04 -6.53 14.75
C HIS A 323 -10.49 -7.26 13.53
N ILE A 324 -9.19 -7.12 13.26
CA ILE A 324 -8.51 -7.88 12.20
C ILE A 324 -8.20 -9.27 12.73
N ALA A 325 -7.54 -9.35 13.89
CA ALA A 325 -7.14 -10.61 14.52
C ALA A 325 -8.31 -11.59 14.71
N GLU A 326 -9.48 -11.10 15.13
CA GLU A 326 -10.70 -11.90 15.33
C GLU A 326 -11.24 -12.56 14.05
N ASN A 327 -10.83 -12.08 12.88
CA ASN A 327 -11.28 -12.54 11.57
C ASN A 327 -10.23 -13.36 10.81
N ILE A 328 -9.08 -13.64 11.43
CA ILE A 328 -8.06 -14.54 10.89
C ILE A 328 -8.19 -15.89 11.59
N ASP A 329 -8.42 -16.96 10.83
CA ASP A 329 -8.51 -18.31 11.40
C ASP A 329 -7.13 -18.86 11.84
N ASP A 330 -7.16 -19.85 12.74
CA ASP A 330 -5.95 -20.41 13.36
C ASP A 330 -4.97 -21.03 12.34
N ASP A 331 -5.48 -21.63 11.25
CA ASP A 331 -4.65 -22.23 10.21
C ASP A 331 -3.90 -21.13 9.44
N THR A 332 -4.64 -20.09 9.02
CA THR A 332 -4.08 -18.90 8.37
C THR A 332 -3.05 -18.22 9.27
N ALA A 333 -3.39 -17.97 10.54
CA ALA A 333 -2.47 -17.40 11.52
C ALA A 333 -1.20 -18.25 11.72
N SER A 334 -1.34 -19.59 11.67
CA SER A 334 -0.20 -20.51 11.82
C SER A 334 0.76 -20.42 10.64
N VAL A 335 0.26 -20.29 9.41
CA VAL A 335 1.09 -20.07 8.20
C VAL A 335 1.83 -18.74 8.30
N LEU A 336 1.14 -17.67 8.68
CA LEU A 336 1.69 -16.31 8.76
C LEU A 336 2.76 -16.12 9.86
N LYS A 337 2.77 -17.02 10.86
CA LYS A 337 3.78 -17.08 11.94
C LYS A 337 4.87 -18.13 11.71
N ALA A 338 4.75 -18.93 10.66
CA ALA A 338 5.68 -20.02 10.41
C ALA A 338 7.09 -19.49 10.08
N LYS A 339 8.09 -20.36 10.25
CA LYS A 339 9.42 -20.19 9.68
C LYS A 339 9.57 -21.22 8.56
N GLY A 340 9.92 -20.76 7.37
CA GLY A 340 10.02 -21.61 6.19
C GLY A 340 11.44 -22.11 5.93
N CYS A 341 11.58 -22.87 4.83
CA CYS A 341 12.88 -23.21 4.23
C CYS A 341 12.90 -23.04 2.70
N ALA A 342 11.84 -22.52 2.10
CA ALA A 342 11.72 -22.40 0.64
C ALA A 342 12.48 -21.17 0.14
N GLY A 343 13.68 -21.39 -0.42
CA GLY A 343 14.57 -20.34 -0.92
C GLY A 343 14.19 -19.73 -2.27
N LEU A 344 13.04 -20.07 -2.85
CA LEU A 344 12.57 -19.60 -4.16
C LEU A 344 11.06 -19.38 -4.11
N MET A 345 10.58 -18.27 -4.64
CA MET A 345 9.16 -18.06 -4.96
C MET A 345 9.02 -17.30 -6.28
N ILE A 346 7.97 -17.65 -7.02
CA ILE A 346 7.71 -17.12 -8.37
C ILE A 346 6.23 -16.74 -8.40
N GLY A 347 5.97 -15.51 -8.82
CA GLY A 347 4.64 -14.97 -8.96
C GLY A 347 4.45 -14.39 -10.35
N ALA A 348 3.33 -14.71 -11.01
CA ALA A 348 3.03 -14.18 -12.34
C ALA A 348 1.53 -14.25 -12.63
N TYR A 349 1.08 -13.40 -13.55
CA TYR A 349 -0.25 -13.55 -14.14
C TYR A 349 -0.36 -12.99 -15.56
N THR A 350 -1.46 -13.39 -16.20
CA THR A 350 -1.87 -12.92 -17.52
C THR A 350 -2.80 -11.73 -17.40
N VAL A 351 -2.49 -10.67 -18.13
CA VAL A 351 -3.25 -9.42 -18.12
C VAL A 351 -3.36 -8.80 -19.51
N LYS A 352 -4.50 -8.16 -19.79
CA LYS A 352 -4.71 -7.33 -20.97
C LYS A 352 -5.52 -6.09 -20.61
N THR A 353 -5.03 -4.91 -20.97
CA THR A 353 -5.69 -3.62 -20.72
C THR A 353 -5.58 -2.66 -21.89
N ASP A 354 -6.29 -1.53 -21.78
CA ASP A 354 -6.29 -0.46 -22.78
C ASP A 354 -5.27 0.66 -22.47
N LYS A 355 -4.68 0.66 -21.26
CA LYS A 355 -3.75 1.69 -20.80
C LYS A 355 -2.44 1.06 -20.33
N GLY A 356 -1.34 1.75 -20.62
CA GLY A 356 -0.01 1.38 -20.14
C GLY A 356 0.08 1.40 -18.61
N TRP A 357 1.10 0.72 -18.10
CA TRP A 357 1.30 0.48 -16.69
C TRP A 357 2.30 1.46 -16.09
N GLY A 358 2.11 1.78 -14.81
CA GLY A 358 3.14 2.45 -14.02
C GLY A 358 4.23 1.49 -13.55
N ASP A 359 5.31 2.05 -13.03
CA ASP A 359 6.43 1.32 -12.40
C ASP A 359 6.05 0.58 -11.10
N GLN A 360 4.81 0.76 -10.61
CA GLN A 360 4.24 0.02 -9.48
C GLN A 360 3.71 -1.35 -9.88
N PHE A 361 3.36 -1.52 -11.14
CA PHE A 361 2.75 -2.75 -11.63
C PHE A 361 3.83 -3.81 -11.87
N VAL A 362 3.64 -5.00 -11.30
CA VAL A 362 4.62 -6.09 -11.35
C VAL A 362 3.93 -7.39 -11.80
N PRO A 363 3.81 -7.63 -13.11
CA PRO A 363 3.06 -8.77 -13.65
C PRO A 363 3.79 -10.11 -13.48
N ALA A 364 5.11 -10.09 -13.28
CA ALA A 364 5.90 -11.28 -13.02
C ALA A 364 7.13 -10.94 -12.18
N ILE A 365 7.41 -11.75 -11.17
CA ILE A 365 8.57 -11.59 -10.29
C ILE A 365 9.06 -12.93 -9.77
N VAL A 366 10.38 -13.05 -9.66
CA VAL A 366 11.08 -14.15 -9.02
C VAL A 366 11.85 -13.60 -7.83
N HIS A 367 11.67 -14.21 -6.66
CA HIS A 367 12.49 -13.97 -5.49
C HIS A 367 13.25 -15.21 -5.10
N TRP A 368 14.47 -15.05 -4.60
CA TRP A 368 15.22 -16.13 -4.00
C TRP A 368 16.12 -15.66 -2.86
N ALA A 369 16.52 -16.59 -2.00
CA ALA A 369 17.51 -16.34 -0.97
C ALA A 369 18.90 -16.25 -1.63
N SER A 370 19.34 -15.03 -1.94
CA SER A 370 20.65 -14.75 -2.56
C SER A 370 21.80 -14.85 -1.55
N GLU A 371 21.50 -14.67 -0.26
CA GLU A 371 22.36 -14.98 0.88
C GLU A 371 21.52 -15.65 1.99
N PRO A 372 21.40 -17.00 1.99
CA PRO A 372 20.52 -17.73 2.91
C PRO A 372 20.88 -17.61 4.40
N GLU A 373 22.14 -17.34 4.71
CA GLU A 373 22.67 -17.24 6.08
C GLU A 373 22.48 -15.85 6.71
N HIS A 374 21.99 -14.86 5.94
CA HIS A 374 21.68 -13.55 6.48
C HIS A 374 20.51 -13.63 7.48
N SER A 375 20.57 -12.83 8.54
CA SER A 375 19.60 -12.82 9.63
C SER A 375 19.02 -11.41 9.81
N THR A 376 17.73 -11.25 10.14
CA THR A 376 16.74 -12.29 10.51
C THR A 376 16.06 -12.98 9.33
N TYR A 377 16.11 -12.37 8.15
CA TYR A 377 15.67 -12.95 6.88
C TYR A 377 16.89 -13.13 5.96
N PRO A 378 16.88 -14.11 5.05
CA PRO A 378 17.90 -14.19 4.02
C PRO A 378 17.90 -12.91 3.18
N TYR A 379 19.03 -12.58 2.56
CA TYR A 379 19.03 -11.48 1.61
C TYR A 379 18.18 -11.87 0.39
N ASN A 380 17.18 -11.06 0.05
CA ASN A 380 16.23 -11.37 -1.01
C ASN A 380 16.75 -10.84 -2.36
N GLY A 381 17.29 -11.74 -3.17
CA GLY A 381 17.50 -11.47 -4.59
C GLY A 381 16.16 -11.47 -5.32
N PHE A 382 15.98 -10.56 -6.28
CA PHE A 382 14.81 -10.61 -7.15
C PHE A 382 15.10 -10.15 -8.57
N PHE A 383 14.32 -10.68 -9.52
CA PHE A 383 14.11 -10.01 -10.79
C PHE A 383 12.62 -9.94 -11.13
N SER A 384 12.20 -8.81 -11.69
CA SER A 384 10.80 -8.58 -12.06
C SER A 384 10.67 -8.06 -13.49
N LEU A 385 9.61 -8.47 -14.20
CA LEU A 385 9.27 -7.89 -15.50
C LEU A 385 8.87 -6.42 -15.32
N TYR A 386 9.54 -5.52 -16.03
CA TYR A 386 9.08 -4.16 -16.21
C TYR A 386 8.00 -4.16 -17.32
N PRO A 387 6.76 -3.74 -17.02
CA PRO A 387 5.62 -3.94 -17.90
C PRO A 387 5.59 -2.92 -19.05
N THR A 388 6.25 -3.23 -20.17
CA THR A 388 6.35 -2.30 -21.32
C THR A 388 5.14 -2.30 -22.23
N THR A 389 4.28 -3.32 -22.15
CA THR A 389 3.13 -3.49 -23.05
C THR A 389 1.83 -3.75 -22.29
N THR A 390 0.69 -3.51 -22.94
CA THR A 390 -0.64 -3.63 -22.33
C THR A 390 -1.21 -5.05 -22.36
N ALA A 391 -0.56 -5.98 -23.08
CA ALA A 391 -0.96 -7.38 -23.14
C ALA A 391 0.21 -8.30 -22.80
N ILE A 392 0.14 -8.94 -21.64
CA ILE A 392 1.20 -9.80 -21.09
C ILE A 392 0.57 -11.14 -20.71
N GLU A 393 1.14 -12.23 -21.18
CA GLU A 393 0.84 -13.57 -20.68
C GLU A 393 2.04 -14.07 -19.89
N ALA A 394 1.91 -14.16 -18.57
CA ALA A 394 2.98 -14.63 -17.69
C ALA A 394 2.48 -15.79 -16.81
N VAL A 395 3.19 -16.92 -16.86
CA VAL A 395 2.81 -18.16 -16.21
C VAL A 395 3.94 -18.65 -15.32
N ALA A 396 3.68 -18.73 -14.02
CA ALA A 396 4.59 -19.29 -13.03
C ALA A 396 4.35 -20.79 -12.85
N GLY A 397 5.42 -21.56 -12.79
CA GLY A 397 5.44 -22.96 -12.36
C GLY A 397 6.38 -23.17 -11.16
N PRO A 398 6.50 -24.40 -10.61
CA PRO A 398 7.30 -24.65 -9.39
C PRO A 398 8.77 -24.24 -9.48
N SER A 399 9.33 -24.16 -10.68
CA SER A 399 10.73 -23.80 -10.95
C SER A 399 10.88 -23.18 -12.34
N SER A 400 9.80 -22.55 -12.83
CA SER A 400 9.76 -22.01 -14.18
C SER A 400 8.94 -20.73 -14.24
N LEU A 401 9.30 -19.85 -15.15
CA LEU A 401 8.52 -18.67 -15.50
C LEU A 401 8.53 -18.52 -17.01
N THR A 402 7.36 -18.43 -17.62
CA THR A 402 7.20 -18.16 -19.05
C THR A 402 6.48 -16.83 -19.21
N ILE A 403 6.99 -15.96 -20.06
CA ILE A 403 6.40 -14.65 -20.36
C ILE A 403 6.32 -14.49 -21.87
N SER A 404 5.16 -14.13 -22.39
CA SER A 404 4.95 -13.84 -23.79
C SER A 404 4.15 -12.56 -23.98
N TYR A 405 4.33 -11.90 -25.12
CA TYR A 405 3.53 -10.74 -25.53
C TYR A 405 2.57 -11.16 -26.65
N PRO A 406 1.33 -11.56 -26.33
CA PRO A 406 0.39 -12.11 -27.30
C PRO A 406 -0.03 -11.10 -28.37
N ASP A 407 0.03 -9.80 -28.06
CA ASP A 407 -0.19 -8.72 -29.02
C ASP A 407 1.15 -8.08 -29.42
N SER A 408 1.83 -8.69 -30.40
CA SER A 408 3.12 -8.20 -30.89
C SER A 408 3.04 -6.83 -31.59
N THR A 409 1.83 -6.28 -31.78
CA THR A 409 1.61 -4.96 -32.39
C THR A 409 1.38 -3.86 -31.36
N ALA A 410 1.19 -4.23 -30.09
CA ALA A 410 1.03 -3.28 -29.00
C ALA A 410 2.31 -2.47 -28.76
N GLU A 411 2.14 -1.21 -28.34
CA GLU A 411 3.27 -0.37 -27.94
C GLU A 411 4.08 -1.07 -26.82
N GLY A 412 5.42 -0.99 -26.93
CA GLY A 412 6.37 -1.61 -26.02
C GLY A 412 6.43 -3.14 -26.04
N ALA A 413 5.72 -3.81 -26.96
CA ALA A 413 5.85 -5.26 -27.19
C ALA A 413 7.15 -5.64 -27.93
N ASP A 414 7.97 -4.65 -28.30
CA ASP A 414 9.24 -4.81 -28.99
C ASP A 414 10.43 -5.09 -28.05
N ILE A 415 10.21 -5.14 -26.73
CA ILE A 415 11.26 -5.38 -25.74
C ILE A 415 10.74 -6.02 -24.45
N PHE A 416 11.45 -7.04 -23.96
CA PHE A 416 11.30 -7.51 -22.57
C PHE A 416 12.38 -6.85 -21.73
N THR A 417 12.01 -6.24 -20.61
CA THR A 417 12.97 -5.65 -19.67
C THR A 417 12.74 -6.19 -18.27
N PHE A 418 13.81 -6.63 -17.62
CA PHE A 418 13.78 -7.17 -16.27
C PHE A 418 14.62 -6.30 -15.34
N ALA A 419 14.02 -5.90 -14.23
CA ALA A 419 14.69 -5.21 -13.14
C ALA A 419 15.25 -6.24 -12.15
N LEU A 420 16.58 -6.40 -12.11
CA LEU A 420 17.28 -7.30 -11.19
C LEU A 420 17.90 -6.50 -10.03
N SER A 421 17.67 -6.92 -8.79
CA SER A 421 18.29 -6.34 -7.58
C SER A 421 18.46 -7.38 -6.47
N GLY A 422 18.86 -6.94 -5.27
CA GLY A 422 19.07 -7.81 -4.11
C GLY A 422 20.26 -8.76 -4.27
N ILE A 423 21.30 -8.31 -4.98
CA ILE A 423 22.53 -9.06 -5.22
C ILE A 423 23.59 -8.57 -4.21
N PRO A 424 24.12 -9.45 -3.33
CA PRO A 424 25.21 -9.09 -2.43
C PRO A 424 26.40 -8.55 -3.21
N PRO A 425 27.11 -7.52 -2.70
CA PRO A 425 28.28 -6.98 -3.38
C PRO A 425 29.32 -8.07 -3.67
N SER A 426 29.98 -8.00 -4.82
CA SER A 426 30.91 -9.05 -5.28
C SER A 426 32.10 -9.32 -4.33
N TRP A 427 32.40 -8.41 -3.40
CA TRP A 427 33.43 -8.60 -2.37
C TRP A 427 32.94 -9.34 -1.11
N THR A 428 31.62 -9.46 -0.90
CA THR A 428 31.06 -10.21 0.23
C THR A 428 30.91 -11.71 -0.07
N LEU A 429 30.99 -12.10 -1.34
CA LEU A 429 30.92 -13.50 -1.78
C LEU A 429 32.33 -14.11 -1.90
N PRO A 430 32.76 -15.02 -1.00
CA PRO A 430 34.15 -15.51 -0.92
C PRO A 430 34.65 -16.20 -2.20
N SER A 431 33.74 -16.68 -3.05
CA SER A 431 34.03 -17.41 -4.29
C SER A 431 33.90 -16.58 -5.58
N LYS A 432 33.46 -15.31 -5.52
CA LYS A 432 33.02 -14.53 -6.70
C LYS A 432 33.66 -13.14 -6.88
N LYS A 433 34.91 -12.94 -6.44
CA LYS A 433 35.66 -11.71 -6.76
C LYS A 433 35.74 -11.49 -8.28
N GLY A 434 35.13 -10.40 -8.77
CA GLY A 434 35.14 -10.04 -10.20
C GLY A 434 33.92 -10.49 -11.01
N ASN A 435 32.86 -11.01 -10.38
CA ASN A 435 31.61 -11.34 -11.07
C ASN A 435 30.88 -10.05 -11.50
N MET A 436 30.81 -9.80 -12.80
CA MET A 436 30.01 -8.72 -13.38
C MET A 436 28.65 -9.28 -13.80
N ILE A 437 27.58 -8.54 -13.50
CA ILE A 437 26.23 -8.89 -13.95
C ILE A 437 26.08 -8.46 -15.41
N THR A 438 26.10 -9.44 -16.31
CA THR A 438 25.91 -9.24 -17.77
C THR A 438 24.60 -9.83 -18.28
N GLY A 439 23.77 -10.37 -17.39
CA GLY A 439 22.51 -11.02 -17.67
C GLY A 439 22.08 -11.85 -16.46
N PHE A 440 21.38 -12.95 -16.70
CA PHE A 440 20.95 -13.90 -15.67
C PHE A 440 22.01 -14.96 -15.32
N ASP A 441 23.20 -14.87 -15.91
CA ASP A 441 24.30 -15.79 -15.65
C ASP A 441 24.96 -15.51 -14.30
N ASN A 442 25.44 -16.57 -13.65
CA ASN A 442 26.27 -16.50 -12.44
C ASN A 442 25.64 -15.74 -11.25
N LEU A 443 24.31 -15.70 -11.15
CA LEU A 443 23.62 -15.13 -9.99
C LEU A 443 24.01 -15.88 -8.69
N PRO A 444 24.09 -15.18 -7.55
CA PRO A 444 24.35 -15.82 -6.25
C PRO A 444 23.16 -16.71 -5.86
N CYS A 445 23.44 -17.96 -5.52
CA CYS A 445 22.45 -18.95 -5.10
C CYS A 445 21.29 -19.24 -6.07
N LEU A 446 21.32 -18.74 -7.31
CA LEU A 446 20.32 -19.03 -8.34
C LEU A 446 20.97 -19.47 -9.64
N GLY A 447 20.66 -20.69 -10.08
CA GLY A 447 20.88 -21.13 -11.45
C GLY A 447 19.69 -20.74 -12.31
N VAL A 448 19.95 -20.08 -13.44
CA VAL A 448 18.94 -19.67 -14.41
C VAL A 448 19.30 -20.22 -15.78
N ASN A 449 18.38 -20.93 -16.41
CA ASN A 449 18.45 -21.28 -17.83
C ASN A 449 17.43 -20.42 -18.58
N VAL A 450 17.89 -19.57 -19.48
CA VAL A 450 17.04 -18.64 -20.24
C VAL A 450 16.88 -19.15 -21.68
N SER A 451 15.64 -19.33 -22.12
CA SER A 451 15.30 -19.60 -23.52
C SER A 451 14.52 -18.41 -24.09
N ALA A 452 15.12 -17.71 -25.04
CA ALA A 452 14.56 -16.51 -25.67
C ALA A 452 14.70 -16.59 -27.20
N PRO A 453 14.07 -17.58 -27.87
CA PRO A 453 14.32 -17.88 -29.27
C PRO A 453 13.97 -16.68 -30.17
N GLY A 454 14.95 -16.22 -30.95
CA GLY A 454 14.79 -15.10 -31.87
C GLY A 454 14.84 -13.72 -31.23
N LEU A 455 15.00 -13.61 -29.90
CA LEU A 455 15.21 -12.34 -29.22
C LEU A 455 16.70 -11.98 -29.11
N LEU A 456 17.01 -10.69 -29.07
CA LEU A 456 18.37 -10.18 -28.99
C LEU A 456 18.63 -9.62 -27.59
N GLN A 457 19.48 -10.29 -26.80
CA GLN A 457 19.92 -9.75 -25.52
C GLN A 457 20.71 -8.45 -25.73
N LEU A 458 20.34 -7.42 -24.99
CA LEU A 458 21.01 -6.12 -24.98
C LEU A 458 22.06 -6.05 -23.86
N GLU A 459 22.92 -5.04 -23.92
CA GLU A 459 23.88 -4.77 -22.85
C GLU A 459 23.14 -4.42 -21.54
N VAL A 460 23.59 -5.00 -20.42
CA VAL A 460 23.02 -4.73 -19.11
C VAL A 460 23.40 -3.33 -18.65
N VAL A 461 22.40 -2.57 -18.23
CA VAL A 461 22.59 -1.21 -17.71
C VAL A 461 22.32 -1.22 -16.20
N TYR A 462 23.27 -0.71 -15.41
CA TYR A 462 23.13 -0.56 -13.97
C TYR A 462 22.98 0.91 -13.58
N GLY A 463 22.25 1.18 -12.48
CA GLY A 463 22.24 2.47 -11.81
C GLY A 463 20.95 3.26 -11.98
N VAL A 464 19.95 2.69 -12.64
CA VAL A 464 18.57 3.21 -12.58
C VAL A 464 17.96 2.81 -11.25
N GLN A 465 17.22 3.74 -10.64
CA GLN A 465 16.45 3.47 -9.44
C GLN A 465 15.02 3.11 -9.84
N LEU A 466 14.54 1.96 -9.38
CA LEU A 466 13.14 1.54 -9.44
C LEU A 466 12.63 1.48 -8.01
N ARG A 467 11.87 2.50 -7.62
CA ARG A 467 11.41 2.70 -6.24
C ARG A 467 12.61 2.67 -5.28
N ASP A 468 12.66 1.74 -4.34
CA ASP A 468 13.67 1.72 -3.29
C ASP A 468 14.92 0.90 -3.68
N HIS A 469 15.02 0.50 -4.95
CA HIS A 469 16.06 -0.40 -5.43
C HIS A 469 16.86 0.21 -6.58
N PHE A 470 18.20 0.13 -6.49
CA PHE A 470 19.05 0.22 -7.67
C PHE A 470 19.00 -1.11 -8.42
N ILE A 471 18.82 -1.03 -9.73
CA ILE A 471 18.58 -2.21 -10.55
C ILE A 471 19.60 -2.36 -11.67
N TYR A 472 19.84 -3.61 -12.02
CA TYR A 472 20.38 -4.02 -13.31
C TYR A 472 19.21 -4.23 -14.27
N ASN A 473 19.16 -3.45 -15.35
CA ASN A 473 18.23 -3.66 -16.45
C ASN A 473 18.80 -4.73 -17.37
N ILE A 474 18.12 -5.88 -17.42
CA ILE A 474 18.41 -6.95 -18.37
C ILE A 474 17.31 -6.95 -19.41
N SER A 475 17.66 -6.68 -20.67
CA SER A 475 16.67 -6.51 -21.72
C SER A 475 16.91 -7.41 -22.92
N TYR A 476 15.82 -7.84 -23.55
CA TYR A 476 15.78 -8.64 -24.78
C TYR A 476 14.92 -7.91 -25.80
N ALA A 477 15.52 -7.42 -26.89
CA ALA A 477 14.81 -6.80 -27.99
C ALA A 477 14.15 -7.86 -28.87
N VAL A 478 12.91 -7.58 -29.27
CA VAL A 478 12.17 -8.34 -30.29
C VAL A 478 12.53 -7.73 -31.66
N PRO A 479 13.22 -8.46 -32.55
CA PRO A 479 13.58 -7.93 -33.86
C PRO A 479 12.35 -7.51 -34.68
N ALA A 480 12.48 -6.46 -35.49
CA ALA A 480 11.40 -5.97 -36.34
C ALA A 480 10.88 -7.01 -37.37
N ASN A 481 11.68 -8.03 -37.67
CA ASN A 481 11.32 -9.15 -38.54
C ASN A 481 10.95 -10.43 -37.78
N PHE A 482 10.72 -10.34 -36.45
CA PHE A 482 10.28 -11.46 -35.63
C PHE A 482 8.92 -11.98 -36.13
N SER A 483 8.74 -13.30 -36.10
CA SER A 483 7.51 -13.96 -36.52
C SER A 483 6.97 -14.85 -35.39
N GLY A 484 5.67 -14.76 -35.13
CA GLY A 484 5.01 -15.45 -34.03
C GLY A 484 4.88 -14.57 -32.78
N THR A 485 4.56 -15.21 -31.66
CA THR A 485 4.45 -14.55 -30.36
C THR A 485 5.82 -14.52 -29.69
N PRO A 486 6.40 -13.34 -29.42
CA PRO A 486 7.68 -13.26 -28.74
C PRO A 486 7.52 -13.74 -27.30
N GLN A 487 8.48 -14.55 -26.86
CA GLN A 487 8.41 -15.26 -25.60
C GLN A 487 9.81 -15.44 -24.99
N ILE A 488 9.87 -15.41 -23.66
CA ILE A 488 11.04 -15.75 -22.86
C ILE A 488 10.64 -16.74 -21.77
N GLU A 489 11.44 -17.79 -21.62
CA GLU A 489 11.26 -18.84 -20.63
C GLU A 489 12.47 -18.89 -19.72
N PHE A 490 12.20 -19.09 -18.43
CA PHE A 490 13.17 -19.28 -17.38
C PHE A 490 12.96 -20.64 -16.74
N GLU A 491 14.02 -21.46 -16.68
CA GLU A 491 14.09 -22.56 -15.71
C GLU A 491 15.00 -22.13 -14.56
N LEU A 492 14.53 -22.33 -13.34
CA LEU A 492 15.09 -21.72 -12.14
C LEU A 492 15.45 -22.81 -11.14
N LYS A 493 16.63 -22.71 -10.55
CA LYS A 493 17.07 -23.62 -9.50
C LYS A 493 17.75 -22.85 -8.39
N HIS A 494 17.17 -22.84 -7.19
CA HIS A 494 17.89 -22.42 -6.00
C HIS A 494 19.04 -23.41 -5.74
N THR A 495 20.26 -22.88 -5.62
CA THR A 495 21.52 -23.66 -5.59
C THR A 495 22.22 -23.64 -4.25
N CYS A 496 21.66 -22.86 -3.33
CA CYS A 496 21.88 -22.93 -1.90
C CYS A 496 20.56 -23.48 -1.29
#